data_AF-A0AAD3RZB1-F1
#
_entry.id   AF-A0AAD3RZB1-F1
#
_cell.length_a   1.000
_cell.length_b   1.000
_cell.length_c   1.000
_cell.angle_alpha   90.00
_cell.angle_beta   90.00
_cell.angle_gamma   90.00
#
_symmetry.space_group_name_H-M   'P 1'
#
loop_
_entity.id
_entity.type
_entity.pdbx_description
1 polymer ?
#
loop_
_entity_poly.entity_id
_entity_poly.type
_entity_poly.pdbx_seq_one_letter_code
_entity_poly.pdbx_strand_id
1 'polypeptide(L)'
;MKGKRGFSSFEAVSRYTIFPPLNDGVFGYLIDIKMLGKNFSVDSTKPLVFQVGHLGEAYDEWVHQPIYSKVGPRFFANDFLESLTRTRWWAIPIIWLPVVCWFISLAIQRGRAPSQVVIAVVCGIFIWTFLEYSLHRFLFHMKTKSYWGNTLHYLLHGCHHKHPMDSLRLVFPPAATAILGVPLWSIIRLLSTPYVAPALFGGGLLGYVMYDITHYYLHHGQPSKGVTLKLKKYHLNHHYRVQNKGFGITVYRIFFVFFPKSERQSLQVVRKAPRWLHRNSLWILVSLLYSRLAILVKLIRNGSINLLSARKVLAFLKVTFGSFLHSQYGGLFLLFGCQLSAVEYTLHRFLFHIKTKSYWGNTMHYLLHGCHHKHPMDGLRLVFPPAATAILIVPFWNLIKLCATPSSTPAVFGGGLLGYVMYDVTHYYLHHGQPSSDIPRNLKKYHLNHHFRIQNKGFGITSSLWDRAFGTLPPSRTAERDT
;
A
#
# COMPACT_ATOMS: atom_id res chain seq x y z
N MET A 1 -58.87 -14.14 -24.69
CA MET A 1 -57.61 -14.76 -25.21
C MET A 1 -56.54 -13.69 -25.38
N LYS A 2 -55.26 -14.09 -25.54
CA LYS A 2 -54.09 -13.41 -26.17
C LYS A 2 -54.07 -11.86 -26.26
N GLY A 3 -52.98 -11.16 -25.90
CA GLY A 3 -51.65 -11.64 -25.51
C GLY A 3 -50.64 -10.52 -25.22
N LYS A 4 -49.44 -10.91 -24.79
CA LYS A 4 -48.40 -10.01 -24.24
C LYS A 4 -47.62 -9.23 -25.30
N ARG A 5 -47.36 -7.95 -25.06
CA ARG A 5 -46.09 -7.25 -25.37
C ARG A 5 -45.75 -6.36 -24.16
N GLY A 6 -44.53 -6.29 -23.65
CA GLY A 6 -43.30 -6.94 -24.11
C GLY A 6 -42.05 -6.07 -23.96
N PHE A 7 -42.01 -5.12 -23.02
CA PHE A 7 -40.86 -4.24 -22.82
C PHE A 7 -39.70 -4.99 -22.15
N SER A 8 -38.47 -4.70 -22.61
CA SER A 8 -37.27 -5.47 -22.30
C SER A 8 -36.54 -4.98 -21.04
N SER A 9 -35.82 -5.90 -20.41
CA SER A 9 -35.18 -5.75 -19.08
C SER A 9 -33.89 -4.91 -19.07
N PHE A 10 -33.81 -3.83 -19.88
CA PHE A 10 -32.53 -3.14 -20.16
C PHE A 10 -32.39 -1.69 -19.65
N GLU A 11 -33.45 -0.98 -19.26
CA GLU A 11 -33.37 0.46 -18.91
C GLU A 11 -33.33 0.77 -17.40
N ALA A 12 -33.67 -0.19 -16.54
CA ALA A 12 -33.82 0.02 -15.09
C ALA A 12 -32.50 0.22 -14.30
N VAL A 13 -31.33 0.16 -14.93
CA VAL A 13 -30.01 0.09 -14.26
C VAL A 13 -29.15 1.35 -14.47
N SER A 14 -29.77 2.47 -14.82
CA SER A 14 -29.08 3.72 -15.22
C SER A 14 -28.96 4.80 -14.13
N ARG A 15 -29.67 4.69 -12.99
CA ARG A 15 -29.81 5.77 -11.98
C ARG A 15 -29.45 5.39 -10.54
N TYR A 16 -28.40 4.60 -10.32
CA TYR A 16 -27.82 4.43 -8.97
C TYR A 16 -26.40 4.98 -8.87
N THR A 17 -26.29 6.17 -8.28
CA THR A 17 -25.05 6.76 -7.78
C THR A 17 -24.47 5.91 -6.66
N ILE A 18 -23.32 5.28 -6.90
CA ILE A 18 -22.65 4.40 -5.92
C ILE A 18 -21.88 5.24 -4.88
N PHE A 19 -22.62 5.98 -4.05
CA PHE A 19 -22.24 6.51 -2.74
C PHE A 19 -23.51 6.97 -2.01
N PRO A 20 -24.00 6.26 -0.97
CA PRO A 20 -24.92 6.87 -0.01
C PRO A 20 -24.16 7.90 0.84
N PRO A 21 -24.82 8.99 1.30
CA PRO A 21 -24.20 9.92 2.25
C PRO A 21 -23.96 9.24 3.60
N LEU A 22 -22.98 9.75 4.35
CA LEU A 22 -22.85 9.45 5.77
C LEU A 22 -23.96 10.17 6.52
N ASN A 23 -24.68 9.45 7.38
CA ASN A 23 -25.49 10.03 8.44
C ASN A 23 -25.30 9.15 9.67
N ASP A 24 -25.01 9.76 10.82
CA ASP A 24 -24.75 9.03 12.05
C ASP A 24 -26.06 8.59 12.72
N GLY A 25 -26.15 7.31 13.11
CA GLY A 25 -27.37 6.77 13.72
C GLY A 25 -27.17 5.34 14.23
N VAL A 26 -27.49 5.13 15.51
CA VAL A 26 -27.46 3.80 16.14
C VAL A 26 -28.76 3.07 15.80
N PHE A 27 -28.67 1.95 15.07
CA PHE A 27 -29.74 0.98 14.97
C PHE A 27 -29.18 -0.44 14.79
N GLY A 28 -29.62 -1.37 15.64
CA GLY A 28 -29.47 -2.80 15.41
C GLY A 28 -30.64 -3.33 14.58
N TYR A 29 -30.36 -4.17 13.59
CA TYR A 29 -31.38 -4.82 12.77
C TYR A 29 -31.07 -6.30 12.57
N LEU A 30 -32.09 -7.14 12.76
CA LEU A 30 -32.16 -8.48 12.19
C LEU A 30 -32.19 -8.34 10.66
N ILE A 31 -31.12 -8.69 9.97
CA ILE A 31 -31.07 -8.60 8.51
C ILE A 31 -31.61 -9.90 7.89
N ASP A 32 -32.93 -10.00 7.77
CA ASP A 32 -33.60 -11.00 6.93
C ASP A 32 -33.45 -10.57 5.45
N ILE A 33 -32.43 -11.09 4.76
CA ILE A 33 -32.03 -10.63 3.42
C ILE A 33 -32.99 -11.17 2.35
N LYS A 34 -34.14 -10.51 2.19
CA LYS A 34 -35.03 -10.66 1.04
C LYS A 34 -34.45 -9.99 -0.21
N MET A 35 -33.45 -10.62 -0.81
CA MET A 35 -32.93 -10.25 -2.13
C MET A 35 -33.39 -11.27 -3.18
N LEU A 36 -34.16 -10.81 -4.18
CA LEU A 36 -34.61 -11.59 -5.33
C LEU A 36 -35.41 -12.88 -4.99
N GLY A 37 -36.18 -12.86 -3.91
CA GLY A 37 -37.21 -13.89 -3.62
C GLY A 37 -36.69 -15.24 -3.10
N LYS A 38 -35.38 -15.38 -2.84
CA LYS A 38 -34.81 -16.53 -2.12
C LYS A 38 -34.54 -16.15 -0.66
N ASN A 39 -35.19 -16.84 0.27
CA ASN A 39 -34.89 -16.71 1.69
C ASN A 39 -33.69 -17.62 2.03
N PHE A 40 -32.63 -17.06 2.62
CA PHE A 40 -31.50 -17.83 3.13
C PHE A 40 -31.53 -17.84 4.66
N SER A 41 -31.65 -19.02 5.27
CA SER A 41 -31.77 -19.19 6.73
C SER A 41 -30.41 -19.03 7.46
N VAL A 42 -29.94 -17.78 7.57
CA VAL A 42 -28.73 -17.43 8.37
C VAL A 42 -29.03 -16.24 9.27
N ASP A 43 -28.98 -16.48 10.58
CA ASP A 43 -29.17 -15.44 11.60
C ASP A 43 -27.85 -14.68 11.82
N SER A 44 -27.83 -13.44 11.34
CA SER A 44 -26.68 -12.53 11.47
C SER A 44 -26.44 -11.99 12.88
N THR A 45 -27.36 -12.20 13.83
CA THR A 45 -27.17 -11.88 15.25
C THR A 45 -26.43 -12.99 16.01
N LYS A 46 -26.43 -14.22 15.46
CA LYS A 46 -25.80 -15.40 16.05
C LYS A 46 -24.43 -15.70 15.40
N PRO A 47 -23.54 -16.45 16.09
CA PRO A 47 -22.25 -16.88 15.51
C PRO A 47 -22.42 -17.63 14.18
N LEU A 48 -21.73 -17.21 13.12
CA LEU A 48 -22.00 -17.70 11.76
C LEU A 48 -21.36 -19.05 11.39
N VAL A 49 -20.24 -19.44 11.99
CA VAL A 49 -19.41 -20.55 11.45
C VAL A 49 -20.16 -21.88 11.40
N PHE A 50 -20.99 -22.17 12.41
CA PHE A 50 -21.80 -23.40 12.45
C PHE A 50 -23.16 -23.27 11.75
N GLN A 51 -23.54 -22.06 11.30
CA GLN A 51 -24.75 -21.84 10.51
C GLN A 51 -24.51 -22.08 9.02
N VAL A 52 -23.42 -21.55 8.46
CA VAL A 52 -23.16 -21.57 7.00
C VAL A 52 -23.08 -22.98 6.39
N GLY A 53 -22.72 -23.99 7.20
CA GLY A 53 -22.77 -25.39 6.77
C GLY A 53 -24.17 -25.87 6.35
N HIS A 54 -25.23 -25.38 7.01
CA HIS A 54 -26.61 -25.79 6.74
C HIS A 54 -27.18 -25.25 5.42
N LEU A 55 -26.49 -24.33 4.74
CA LEU A 55 -26.93 -23.77 3.45
C LEU A 55 -26.88 -24.78 2.29
N GLY A 56 -26.24 -25.94 2.46
CA GLY A 56 -26.19 -27.00 1.44
C GLY A 56 -25.70 -26.49 0.09
N GLU A 57 -26.50 -26.67 -0.96
CA GLU A 57 -26.19 -26.19 -2.31
C GLU A 57 -26.36 -24.67 -2.49
N ALA A 58 -27.20 -24.01 -1.68
CA ALA A 58 -27.45 -22.58 -1.75
C ALA A 58 -26.27 -21.73 -1.24
N TYR A 59 -25.28 -22.38 -0.61
CA TYR A 59 -24.09 -21.75 -0.05
C TYR A 59 -23.26 -20.97 -1.09
N ASP A 60 -23.01 -21.54 -2.27
CA ASP A 60 -22.19 -20.92 -3.31
C ASP A 60 -22.83 -19.63 -3.87
N GLU A 61 -24.16 -19.57 -3.93
CA GLU A 61 -24.89 -18.34 -4.28
C GLU A 61 -24.92 -17.35 -3.12
N TRP A 62 -25.17 -17.82 -1.89
CA TRP A 62 -25.25 -16.97 -0.70
C TRP A 62 -23.92 -16.29 -0.36
N VAL A 63 -22.81 -17.04 -0.36
CA VAL A 63 -21.50 -16.55 0.09
C VAL A 63 -20.95 -15.47 -0.85
N HIS A 64 -21.31 -15.58 -2.13
CA HIS A 64 -20.97 -14.66 -3.20
C HIS A 64 -21.95 -13.48 -3.35
N GLN A 65 -22.86 -13.24 -2.39
CA GLN A 65 -23.64 -12.01 -2.30
C GLN A 65 -23.03 -11.07 -1.23
N PRO A 66 -22.08 -10.18 -1.58
CA PRO A 66 -21.31 -9.38 -0.62
C PRO A 66 -22.16 -8.36 0.14
N ILE A 67 -22.00 -8.34 1.46
CA ILE A 67 -22.61 -7.36 2.37
C ILE A 67 -21.60 -6.23 2.61
N TYR A 68 -21.97 -5.00 2.25
CA TYR A 68 -21.12 -3.82 2.48
C TYR A 68 -21.26 -3.32 3.92
N SER A 69 -20.41 -3.83 4.82
CA SER A 69 -20.29 -3.35 6.20
C SER A 69 -18.82 -3.27 6.63
N LYS A 70 -18.47 -2.22 7.40
CA LYS A 70 -17.16 -2.10 8.06
C LYS A 70 -17.06 -2.98 9.32
N VAL A 71 -18.20 -3.42 9.86
CA VAL A 71 -18.30 -4.31 11.01
C VAL A 71 -18.71 -5.68 10.51
N GLY A 72 -17.81 -6.67 10.64
CA GLY A 72 -18.13 -8.06 10.34
C GLY A 72 -18.93 -8.73 11.46
N PRO A 73 -19.68 -9.81 11.15
CA PRO A 73 -20.43 -10.58 12.13
C PRO A 73 -19.52 -11.35 13.09
N ARG A 74 -20.11 -11.93 14.15
CA ARG A 74 -19.41 -12.84 15.05
C ARG A 74 -19.32 -14.24 14.44
N PHE A 75 -18.18 -14.91 14.58
CA PHE A 75 -17.93 -16.24 14.00
C PHE A 75 -18.19 -17.35 15.01
N PHE A 76 -17.71 -17.19 16.24
CA PHE A 76 -17.82 -18.17 17.32
C PHE A 76 -18.51 -17.60 18.56
N ALA A 77 -19.25 -18.44 19.30
CA ALA A 77 -19.82 -18.05 20.59
C ALA A 77 -18.72 -17.73 21.62
N ASN A 78 -17.66 -18.54 21.66
CA ASN A 78 -16.52 -18.39 22.55
C ASN A 78 -15.56 -17.26 22.10
N ASP A 79 -15.20 -16.34 23.01
CA ASP A 79 -14.36 -15.18 22.70
C ASP A 79 -12.91 -15.53 22.34
N PHE A 80 -12.35 -16.62 22.87
CA PHE A 80 -11.01 -17.07 22.50
C PHE A 80 -10.98 -17.52 21.03
N LEU A 81 -11.91 -18.40 20.61
CA LEU A 81 -12.05 -18.80 19.21
C LEU A 81 -12.38 -17.61 18.29
N GLU A 82 -13.26 -16.71 18.73
CA GLU A 82 -13.57 -15.46 17.99
C GLU A 82 -12.32 -14.60 17.79
N SER A 83 -11.45 -14.49 18.81
CA SER A 83 -10.21 -13.71 18.72
C SER A 83 -9.23 -14.27 17.68
N LEU A 84 -9.15 -15.60 17.55
CA LEU A 84 -8.30 -16.26 16.55
C LEU A 84 -8.74 -15.98 15.09
N THR A 85 -10.01 -15.59 14.87
CA THR A 85 -10.49 -15.17 13.54
C THR A 85 -10.09 -13.75 13.15
N ARG A 86 -9.63 -12.91 14.10
CA ARG A 86 -9.50 -11.45 13.92
C ARG A 86 -8.04 -11.02 13.73
N THR A 87 -7.52 -11.19 12.51
CA THR A 87 -6.13 -10.83 12.19
C THR A 87 -6.02 -9.39 11.70
N ARG A 88 -5.36 -8.53 12.48
CA ARG A 88 -4.93 -7.21 11.98
C ARG A 88 -3.87 -7.40 10.90
N TRP A 89 -4.11 -6.85 9.72
CA TRP A 89 -3.22 -6.90 8.55
C TRP A 89 -1.72 -6.62 8.81
N TRP A 90 -1.36 -5.77 9.78
CA TRP A 90 0.05 -5.52 10.11
C TRP A 90 0.74 -6.68 10.86
N ALA A 91 -0.01 -7.68 11.33
CA ALA A 91 0.54 -8.88 11.96
C ALA A 91 1.33 -9.71 10.94
N ILE A 92 0.84 -9.83 9.71
CA ILE A 92 1.48 -10.60 8.63
C ILE A 92 2.94 -10.17 8.42
N PRO A 93 3.28 -8.89 8.15
CA PRO A 93 4.66 -8.47 7.98
C PRO A 93 5.44 -8.35 9.30
N ILE A 94 4.81 -8.41 10.48
CA ILE A 94 5.53 -8.45 11.77
C ILE A 94 5.98 -9.87 12.10
N ILE A 95 5.13 -10.87 11.85
CA ILE A 95 5.42 -12.28 12.11
C ILE A 95 6.33 -12.87 11.02
N TRP A 96 6.00 -12.63 9.74
CA TRP A 96 6.62 -13.38 8.65
C TRP A 96 7.89 -12.74 8.08
N LEU A 97 8.12 -11.43 8.21
CA LEU A 97 9.39 -10.83 7.76
C LEU A 97 10.61 -11.30 8.57
N PRO A 98 10.55 -11.44 9.92
CA PRO A 98 11.62 -12.10 10.67
C PRO A 98 11.90 -13.53 10.21
N VAL A 99 10.85 -14.31 9.93
CA VAL A 99 10.97 -15.68 9.41
C VAL A 99 11.62 -15.70 8.03
N VAL A 100 11.23 -14.81 7.12
CA VAL A 100 11.91 -14.60 5.81
C VAL A 100 13.39 -14.28 6.02
N CYS A 101 13.72 -13.34 6.90
CA CYS A 101 15.11 -12.96 7.17
C CYS A 101 15.93 -14.12 7.76
N TRP A 102 15.34 -14.95 8.63
CA TRP A 102 15.97 -16.16 9.17
C TRP A 102 16.25 -17.20 8.07
N PHE A 103 15.27 -17.52 7.22
CA PHE A 103 15.46 -18.44 6.10
C PHE A 103 16.51 -17.95 5.09
N ILE A 104 16.57 -16.64 4.82
CA ILE A 104 17.61 -16.04 3.96
C ILE A 104 18.99 -16.12 4.62
N SER A 105 19.08 -15.82 5.92
CA SER A 105 20.34 -15.92 6.70
C SER A 105 20.86 -17.36 6.73
N LEU A 106 19.96 -18.33 6.89
CA LEU A 106 20.28 -19.76 6.87
C LEU A 106 20.83 -20.23 5.51
N ALA A 107 20.41 -19.63 4.39
CA ALA A 107 21.00 -19.89 3.08
C ALA A 107 22.44 -19.36 2.98
N ILE A 108 22.68 -18.15 3.50
CA ILE A 108 24.02 -17.52 3.51
C ILE A 108 24.97 -18.29 4.42
N GLN A 109 24.52 -18.67 5.63
CA GLN A 109 25.29 -19.48 6.59
C GLN A 109 25.67 -20.86 6.02
N ARG A 110 24.90 -21.39 5.06
CA ARG A 110 25.24 -22.62 4.32
C ARG A 110 26.18 -22.36 3.13
N GLY A 111 27.02 -21.33 3.20
CA GLY A 111 28.09 -21.06 2.24
C GLY A 111 27.65 -20.60 0.84
N ARG A 112 26.38 -20.18 0.66
CA ARG A 112 25.92 -19.69 -0.65
C ARG A 112 26.32 -18.24 -0.87
N ALA A 113 26.97 -17.98 -2.01
CA ALA A 113 27.30 -16.63 -2.45
C ALA A 113 26.05 -15.73 -2.48
N PRO A 114 26.12 -14.46 -2.03
CA PRO A 114 24.94 -13.58 -1.93
C PRO A 114 24.14 -13.43 -3.23
N SER A 115 24.81 -13.46 -4.38
CA SER A 115 24.16 -13.45 -5.71
C SER A 115 23.24 -14.66 -5.94
N GLN A 116 23.68 -15.87 -5.56
CA GLN A 116 22.87 -17.09 -5.66
C GLN A 116 21.67 -17.05 -4.69
N VAL A 117 21.87 -16.50 -3.48
CA VAL A 117 20.78 -16.31 -2.51
C VAL A 117 19.74 -15.32 -3.03
N VAL A 118 20.15 -14.20 -3.63
CA VAL A 118 19.25 -13.23 -4.28
C VAL A 118 18.47 -13.88 -5.41
N ILE A 119 19.12 -14.65 -6.30
CA ILE A 119 18.44 -15.36 -7.40
C ILE A 119 17.39 -16.33 -6.84
N ALA A 120 17.73 -17.15 -5.84
CA ALA A 120 16.81 -18.10 -5.23
C ALA A 120 15.62 -17.40 -4.54
N VAL A 121 15.83 -16.26 -3.86
CA VAL A 121 14.75 -15.43 -3.29
C VAL A 121 13.82 -14.89 -4.39
N VAL A 122 14.38 -14.44 -5.53
CA VAL A 122 13.61 -13.97 -6.68
C VAL A 122 12.79 -15.09 -7.32
N CYS A 123 13.37 -16.28 -7.50
CA CYS A 123 12.66 -17.47 -7.94
C CYS A 123 11.52 -17.84 -6.98
N GLY A 124 11.75 -17.78 -5.67
CA GLY A 124 10.71 -17.98 -4.65
C GLY A 124 9.53 -17.00 -4.78
N ILE A 125 9.81 -15.71 -4.96
CA ILE A 125 8.76 -14.70 -5.19
C ILE A 125 7.99 -14.98 -6.48
N PHE A 126 8.65 -15.44 -7.54
CA PHE A 126 7.98 -15.82 -8.79
C PHE A 126 7.08 -17.05 -8.63
N ILE A 127 7.59 -18.11 -7.98
CA ILE A 127 6.82 -19.31 -7.60
C ILE A 127 5.59 -18.92 -6.77
N TRP A 128 5.72 -17.97 -5.84
CA TRP A 128 4.57 -17.47 -5.10
C TRP A 128 3.47 -16.92 -6.02
N THR A 129 3.79 -16.17 -7.09
CA THR A 129 2.72 -15.65 -7.98
C THR A 129 1.91 -16.75 -8.67
N PHE A 130 2.51 -17.93 -8.89
CA PHE A 130 1.80 -19.12 -9.38
C PHE A 130 0.99 -19.81 -8.28
N LEU A 131 1.54 -19.94 -7.07
CA LEU A 131 0.82 -20.47 -5.91
C LEU A 131 -0.39 -19.60 -5.55
N GLU A 132 -0.23 -18.28 -5.54
CA GLU A 132 -1.30 -17.28 -5.36
C GLU A 132 -2.46 -17.54 -6.32
N TYR A 133 -2.18 -17.60 -7.63
CA TYR A 133 -3.22 -17.84 -8.64
C TYR A 133 -3.90 -19.20 -8.45
N SER A 134 -3.11 -20.23 -8.12
CA SER A 134 -3.61 -21.62 -8.01
C SER A 134 -4.44 -21.84 -6.75
N LEU A 135 -3.96 -21.38 -5.59
CA LEU A 135 -4.70 -21.40 -4.33
C LEU A 135 -5.98 -20.57 -4.46
N HIS A 136 -5.88 -19.35 -5.00
CA HIS A 136 -7.04 -18.48 -5.13
C HIS A 136 -8.11 -19.06 -6.08
N ARG A 137 -7.71 -19.66 -7.21
CA ARG A 137 -8.66 -20.27 -8.15
C ARG A 137 -9.24 -21.62 -7.69
N PHE A 138 -8.42 -22.51 -7.14
CA PHE A 138 -8.79 -23.92 -6.97
C PHE A 138 -9.10 -24.31 -5.52
N LEU A 139 -8.61 -23.56 -4.52
CA LEU A 139 -8.89 -23.79 -3.09
C LEU A 139 -9.84 -22.72 -2.53
N PHE A 140 -9.54 -21.44 -2.75
CA PHE A 140 -10.33 -20.33 -2.21
C PHE A 140 -11.64 -20.07 -2.98
N HIS A 141 -11.79 -20.66 -4.18
CA HIS A 141 -13.03 -20.70 -4.97
C HIS A 141 -13.51 -22.15 -5.21
N MET A 142 -13.18 -23.07 -4.28
CA MET A 142 -13.68 -24.45 -4.35
C MET A 142 -15.20 -24.50 -4.13
N LYS A 143 -15.92 -25.19 -5.01
CA LYS A 143 -17.37 -25.38 -4.88
C LYS A 143 -17.67 -26.53 -3.92
N THR A 144 -18.48 -26.26 -2.90
CA THR A 144 -18.89 -27.23 -1.88
C THR A 144 -20.40 -27.29 -1.73
N LYS A 145 -20.90 -28.41 -1.21
CA LYS A 145 -22.31 -28.66 -0.88
C LYS A 145 -22.53 -29.26 0.51
N SER A 146 -21.47 -29.82 1.12
CA SER A 146 -21.54 -30.50 2.41
C SER A 146 -21.33 -29.51 3.56
N TYR A 147 -21.89 -29.82 4.73
CA TYR A 147 -21.80 -28.99 5.94
C TYR A 147 -20.36 -28.54 6.24
N TRP A 148 -19.43 -29.50 6.40
CA TRP A 148 -18.03 -29.20 6.70
C TRP A 148 -17.27 -28.57 5.53
N GLY A 149 -17.63 -28.88 4.28
CA GLY A 149 -17.04 -28.25 3.10
C GLY A 149 -17.37 -26.76 3.01
N ASN A 150 -18.65 -26.42 3.20
CA ASN A 150 -19.13 -25.04 3.22
C ASN A 150 -18.50 -24.25 4.39
N THR A 151 -18.46 -24.85 5.59
CA THR A 151 -17.82 -24.26 6.77
C THR A 151 -16.31 -24.01 6.55
N LEU A 152 -15.60 -24.96 5.96
CA LEU A 152 -14.17 -24.83 5.63
C LEU A 152 -13.94 -23.74 4.56
N HIS A 153 -14.73 -23.73 3.48
CA HIS A 153 -14.64 -22.70 2.45
C HIS A 153 -14.91 -21.30 3.03
N TYR A 154 -15.90 -21.17 3.92
CA TYR A 154 -16.21 -19.90 4.58
C TYR A 154 -15.03 -19.38 5.39
N LEU A 155 -14.40 -20.24 6.20
CA LEU A 155 -13.22 -19.88 7.00
C LEU A 155 -11.95 -19.60 6.16
N LEU A 156 -11.79 -20.27 5.01
CA LEU A 156 -10.64 -20.05 4.12
C LEU A 156 -10.75 -18.76 3.30
N HIS A 157 -11.93 -18.47 2.74
CA HIS A 157 -12.10 -17.31 1.84
C HIS A 157 -13.55 -16.82 1.66
N GLY A 158 -14.55 -17.70 1.79
CA GLY A 158 -15.95 -17.35 1.59
C GLY A 158 -16.41 -16.19 2.47
N CYS A 159 -15.94 -16.10 3.72
CA CYS A 159 -16.25 -14.98 4.59
C CYS A 159 -15.70 -13.63 4.09
N HIS A 160 -14.58 -13.62 3.37
CA HIS A 160 -14.05 -12.42 2.74
C HIS A 160 -14.89 -12.01 1.52
N HIS A 161 -15.40 -12.97 0.74
CA HIS A 161 -16.40 -12.65 -0.30
C HIS A 161 -17.71 -12.13 0.29
N LYS A 162 -18.16 -12.67 1.43
CA LYS A 162 -19.40 -12.26 2.08
C LYS A 162 -19.29 -10.91 2.79
N HIS A 163 -18.13 -10.60 3.38
CA HIS A 163 -17.86 -9.38 4.14
C HIS A 163 -16.55 -8.70 3.69
N PRO A 164 -16.44 -8.24 2.43
CA PRO A 164 -15.18 -7.76 1.84
C PRO A 164 -14.60 -6.49 2.49
N MET A 165 -15.34 -5.86 3.41
CA MET A 165 -14.92 -4.67 4.15
C MET A 165 -14.66 -4.94 5.64
N ASP A 166 -14.73 -6.20 6.12
CA ASP A 166 -14.24 -6.58 7.46
C ASP A 166 -12.71 -6.53 7.50
N SER A 167 -12.19 -5.44 8.06
CA SER A 167 -10.76 -5.15 8.13
C SER A 167 -9.94 -6.09 9.04
N LEU A 168 -10.58 -7.02 9.74
CA LEU A 168 -9.96 -8.05 10.58
C LEU A 168 -10.04 -9.46 9.97
N ARG A 169 -10.76 -9.64 8.85
CA ARG A 169 -11.02 -10.94 8.20
C ARG A 169 -10.77 -10.93 6.70
N LEU A 170 -9.69 -10.27 6.32
CA LEU A 170 -9.20 -10.18 4.94
C LEU A 170 -7.87 -10.90 4.78
N VAL A 171 -6.92 -10.62 5.67
CA VAL A 171 -5.59 -11.27 5.64
C VAL A 171 -5.62 -12.67 6.23
N PHE A 172 -4.76 -13.56 5.75
CA PHE A 172 -4.78 -14.96 6.17
C PHE A 172 -4.23 -15.13 7.59
N PRO A 173 -4.96 -15.77 8.53
CA PRO A 173 -4.52 -15.87 9.93
C PRO A 173 -3.16 -16.59 10.06
N PRO A 174 -2.20 -16.07 10.87
CA PRO A 174 -0.85 -16.63 10.93
C PRO A 174 -0.79 -18.13 11.29
N ALA A 175 -1.70 -18.64 12.12
CA ALA A 175 -1.79 -20.07 12.40
C ALA A 175 -2.13 -20.90 11.15
N ALA A 176 -3.07 -20.42 10.32
CA ALA A 176 -3.43 -21.05 9.06
C ALA A 176 -2.30 -20.92 8.02
N THR A 177 -1.61 -19.77 7.95
CA THR A 177 -0.41 -19.59 7.13
C THR A 177 0.69 -20.57 7.52
N ALA A 178 0.90 -20.83 8.82
CA ALA A 178 1.86 -21.82 9.29
C ALA A 178 1.49 -23.25 8.84
N ILE A 179 0.21 -23.63 9.01
CA ILE A 179 -0.31 -24.95 8.60
C ILE A 179 -0.12 -25.19 7.09
N LEU A 180 -0.38 -24.19 6.23
CA LEU A 180 -0.12 -24.30 4.79
C LEU A 180 1.38 -24.19 4.44
N GLY A 181 2.17 -23.52 5.27
CA GLY A 181 3.62 -23.37 5.09
C GLY A 181 4.41 -24.66 5.29
N VAL A 182 4.00 -25.54 6.20
CA VAL A 182 4.67 -26.83 6.49
C VAL A 182 4.74 -27.77 5.27
N PRO A 183 3.64 -28.11 4.56
CA PRO A 183 3.72 -28.96 3.37
C PRO A 183 4.50 -28.27 2.23
N LEU A 184 4.36 -26.95 2.04
CA LEU A 184 5.13 -26.20 1.04
C LEU A 184 6.65 -26.24 1.34
N TRP A 185 7.06 -26.15 2.61
CA TRP A 185 8.45 -26.31 3.03
C TRP A 185 8.97 -27.73 2.76
N SER A 186 8.18 -28.76 3.06
CA SER A 186 8.57 -30.15 2.76
C SER A 186 8.67 -30.43 1.26
N ILE A 187 7.77 -29.90 0.43
CA ILE A 187 7.87 -29.98 -1.03
C ILE A 187 9.12 -29.26 -1.54
N ILE A 188 9.42 -28.05 -1.04
CA ILE A 188 10.63 -27.30 -1.45
C ILE A 188 11.93 -28.00 -1.00
N ARG A 189 11.94 -28.68 0.15
CA ARG A 189 13.07 -29.54 0.58
C ARG A 189 13.23 -30.81 -0.26
N LEU A 190 12.13 -31.38 -0.79
CA LEU A 190 12.17 -32.55 -1.66
C LEU A 190 12.66 -32.20 -3.07
N LEU A 191 12.24 -31.04 -3.59
CA LEU A 191 12.53 -30.59 -4.96
C LEU A 191 13.78 -29.69 -5.09
N SER A 192 14.49 -29.39 -3.99
CA SER A 192 15.70 -28.54 -4.06
C SER A 192 16.71 -28.83 -2.94
N THR A 193 17.99 -28.55 -3.20
CA THR A 193 19.08 -28.87 -2.26
C THR A 193 18.94 -28.13 -0.91
N PRO A 194 19.46 -28.69 0.20
CA PRO A 194 19.44 -28.05 1.53
C PRO A 194 20.06 -26.64 1.60
N TYR A 195 20.90 -26.30 0.63
CA TYR A 195 21.53 -25.00 0.46
C TYR A 195 20.61 -23.94 -0.18
N VAL A 196 19.69 -24.37 -1.06
CA VAL A 196 18.84 -23.50 -1.89
C VAL A 196 17.41 -23.44 -1.36
N ALA A 197 16.91 -24.54 -0.79
CA ALA A 197 15.58 -24.62 -0.16
C ALA A 197 15.25 -23.46 0.79
N PRO A 198 16.16 -23.00 1.70
CA PRO A 198 15.86 -21.87 2.59
C PRO A 198 15.62 -20.56 1.84
N ALA A 199 16.42 -20.26 0.81
CA ALA A 199 16.26 -19.04 0.01
C ALA A 199 15.01 -19.08 -0.89
N LEU A 200 14.68 -20.23 -1.47
CA LEU A 200 13.44 -20.43 -2.22
C LEU A 200 12.20 -20.26 -1.31
N PHE A 201 12.19 -20.90 -0.14
CA PHE A 201 11.06 -20.79 0.80
C PHE A 201 10.94 -19.38 1.38
N GLY A 202 12.05 -18.75 1.78
CA GLY A 202 12.10 -17.35 2.21
C GLY A 202 11.61 -16.38 1.12
N GLY A 203 11.95 -16.65 -0.15
CA GLY A 203 11.41 -15.92 -1.29
C GLY A 203 9.90 -16.11 -1.49
N GLY A 204 9.40 -17.35 -1.41
CA GLY A 204 7.98 -17.65 -1.51
C GLY A 204 7.15 -17.00 -0.39
N LEU A 205 7.63 -17.10 0.85
CA LEU A 205 7.04 -16.46 2.02
C LEU A 205 7.09 -14.92 1.93
N LEU A 206 8.13 -14.34 1.34
CA LEU A 206 8.20 -12.91 1.04
C LEU A 206 7.21 -12.49 -0.05
N GLY A 207 6.95 -13.38 -1.03
CA GLY A 207 5.87 -13.25 -2.00
C GLY A 207 4.50 -13.21 -1.32
N TYR A 208 4.23 -14.15 -0.40
CA TYR A 208 3.01 -14.18 0.42
C TYR A 208 2.81 -12.87 1.21
N VAL A 209 3.84 -12.36 1.90
CA VAL A 209 3.73 -11.08 2.63
C VAL A 209 3.48 -9.89 1.68
N MET A 210 3.97 -9.96 0.44
CA MET A 210 3.65 -8.97 -0.60
C MET A 210 2.23 -9.12 -1.15
N TYR A 211 1.69 -10.34 -1.23
CA TYR A 211 0.31 -10.65 -1.61
C TYR A 211 -0.69 -10.14 -0.58
N ASP A 212 -0.61 -10.62 0.66
CA ASP A 212 -1.68 -10.46 1.66
C ASP A 212 -1.93 -8.97 1.97
N ILE A 213 -0.86 -8.19 1.92
CA ILE A 213 -0.92 -6.74 2.16
C ILE A 213 -1.22 -5.93 0.90
N THR A 214 -0.93 -6.46 -0.29
CA THR A 214 -1.49 -5.89 -1.53
C THR A 214 -3.00 -6.08 -1.52
N HIS A 215 -3.47 -7.30 -1.24
CA HIS A 215 -4.89 -7.67 -1.09
C HIS A 215 -5.61 -6.71 -0.13
N TYR A 216 -5.10 -6.56 1.09
CA TYR A 216 -5.64 -5.61 2.08
C TYR A 216 -5.70 -4.16 1.59
N TYR A 217 -4.63 -3.70 0.91
CA TYR A 217 -4.59 -2.36 0.35
C TYR A 217 -5.53 -2.16 -0.85
N LEU A 218 -5.87 -3.21 -1.60
CA LEU A 218 -6.87 -3.12 -2.67
C LEU A 218 -8.27 -2.84 -2.10
N HIS A 219 -8.63 -3.38 -0.93
CA HIS A 219 -9.91 -3.07 -0.28
C HIS A 219 -9.87 -1.72 0.46
N HIS A 220 -8.98 -1.58 1.44
CA HIS A 220 -9.01 -0.45 2.38
C HIS A 220 -8.20 0.78 1.94
N GLY A 221 -7.25 0.62 1.01
CA GLY A 221 -6.44 1.73 0.49
C GLY A 221 -7.18 2.58 -0.55
N GLN A 222 -6.72 3.83 -0.73
CA GLN A 222 -7.23 4.77 -1.75
C GLN A 222 -6.17 5.10 -2.82
N PRO A 223 -5.76 4.14 -3.68
CA PRO A 223 -4.83 4.42 -4.78
C PRO A 223 -5.46 5.36 -5.81
N SER A 224 -4.94 6.58 -5.94
CA SER A 224 -5.52 7.62 -6.80
C SER A 224 -5.27 7.41 -8.29
N LYS A 225 -4.12 6.84 -8.69
CA LYS A 225 -3.72 6.61 -10.09
C LYS A 225 -2.85 5.33 -10.23
N GLY A 226 -2.39 5.04 -11.45
CA GLY A 226 -1.33 4.04 -11.70
C GLY A 226 -1.76 2.56 -11.69
N VAL A 227 -0.79 1.66 -11.52
CA VAL A 227 -0.99 0.19 -11.55
C VAL A 227 -1.87 -0.26 -10.38
N THR A 228 -1.67 0.28 -9.17
CA THR A 228 -2.42 -0.13 -7.98
C THR A 228 -3.90 0.23 -8.06
N LEU A 229 -4.28 1.32 -8.73
CA LEU A 229 -5.69 1.60 -9.04
C LEU A 229 -6.26 0.60 -10.06
N LYS A 230 -5.46 0.17 -11.04
CA LYS A 230 -5.88 -0.87 -12.00
C LYS A 230 -6.09 -2.22 -11.30
N LEU A 231 -5.20 -2.60 -10.37
CA LEU A 231 -5.36 -3.76 -9.49
C LEU A 231 -6.60 -3.64 -8.61
N LYS A 232 -6.82 -2.50 -7.93
CA LYS A 232 -8.03 -2.26 -7.11
C LYS A 232 -9.31 -2.42 -7.94
N LYS A 233 -9.39 -1.81 -9.13
CA LYS A 233 -10.56 -1.96 -10.02
C LYS A 233 -10.74 -3.40 -10.51
N TYR A 234 -9.65 -4.11 -10.82
CA TYR A 234 -9.68 -5.51 -11.25
C TYR A 234 -10.20 -6.43 -10.14
N HIS A 235 -9.70 -6.28 -8.92
CA HIS A 235 -10.07 -7.12 -7.79
C HIS A 235 -11.46 -6.77 -7.21
N LEU A 236 -11.87 -5.50 -7.20
CA LEU A 236 -13.25 -5.15 -6.84
C LEU A 236 -14.26 -5.60 -7.92
N ASN A 237 -13.88 -5.65 -9.20
CA ASN A 237 -14.69 -6.32 -10.23
C ASN A 237 -14.82 -7.83 -9.96
N HIS A 238 -13.77 -8.48 -9.45
CA HIS A 238 -13.84 -9.86 -8.99
C HIS A 238 -14.84 -9.99 -7.83
N HIS A 239 -14.77 -9.21 -6.76
CA HIS A 239 -15.74 -9.31 -5.64
C HIS A 239 -17.20 -9.00 -6.02
N TYR A 240 -17.44 -7.93 -6.77
CA TYR A 240 -18.77 -7.33 -6.95
C TYR A 240 -19.40 -7.54 -8.33
N ARG A 241 -18.77 -8.27 -9.26
CA ARG A 241 -19.30 -8.49 -10.62
C ARG A 241 -19.05 -9.87 -11.22
N VAL A 242 -17.84 -10.42 -11.08
CA VAL A 242 -17.41 -11.63 -11.82
C VAL A 242 -16.47 -12.49 -10.98
N GLN A 243 -17.00 -13.12 -9.93
CA GLN A 243 -16.21 -13.83 -8.91
C GLN A 243 -15.47 -15.07 -9.47
N ASN A 244 -16.05 -15.72 -10.49
CA ASN A 244 -15.44 -16.83 -11.22
C ASN A 244 -14.20 -16.44 -12.08
N LYS A 245 -13.74 -15.19 -11.99
CA LYS A 245 -12.61 -14.61 -12.71
C LYS A 245 -11.89 -13.61 -11.81
N GLY A 246 -10.60 -13.38 -12.04
CA GLY A 246 -9.88 -12.30 -11.34
C GLY A 246 -8.82 -12.72 -10.32
N PHE A 247 -8.48 -14.01 -10.27
CA PHE A 247 -7.72 -14.62 -9.16
C PHE A 247 -6.29 -14.09 -8.91
N GLY A 248 -5.71 -13.27 -9.80
CA GLY A 248 -4.36 -12.69 -9.62
C GLY A 248 -4.38 -11.33 -8.92
N ILE A 249 -3.87 -11.24 -7.69
CA ILE A 249 -3.95 -10.06 -6.81
C ILE A 249 -2.69 -9.20 -6.87
N THR A 250 -1.50 -9.80 -6.81
CA THR A 250 -0.21 -9.08 -6.90
C THR A 250 0.10 -8.66 -8.33
N VAL A 251 -0.09 -9.58 -9.29
CA VAL A 251 0.29 -9.38 -10.69
C VAL A 251 -0.81 -9.85 -11.63
N TYR A 252 -1.69 -8.93 -12.01
CA TYR A 252 -2.75 -9.27 -12.98
C TYR A 252 -2.18 -9.76 -14.33
N ARG A 253 -1.10 -9.17 -14.87
CA ARG A 253 -0.70 -9.42 -16.27
C ARG A 253 0.04 -10.72 -16.58
N ILE A 254 0.73 -11.36 -15.64
CA ILE A 254 1.62 -12.49 -15.99
C ILE A 254 0.83 -13.69 -16.52
N PHE A 255 -0.29 -14.03 -15.88
CA PHE A 255 -1.12 -15.16 -16.33
C PHE A 255 -2.12 -14.80 -17.45
N PHE A 256 -2.33 -13.52 -17.77
CA PHE A 256 -3.28 -13.08 -18.82
C PHE A 256 -2.96 -13.61 -20.22
N VAL A 257 -1.74 -14.09 -20.48
CA VAL A 257 -1.36 -14.68 -21.77
C VAL A 257 -2.20 -15.95 -22.04
N PHE A 258 -2.45 -16.75 -21.01
CA PHE A 258 -3.09 -18.08 -21.10
C PHE A 258 -4.63 -18.04 -21.14
N PHE A 259 -5.27 -16.88 -20.98
CA PHE A 259 -6.75 -16.78 -20.92
C PHE A 259 -7.40 -16.31 -22.23
N PRO A 260 -8.61 -16.80 -22.57
CA PRO A 260 -9.36 -16.34 -23.73
C PRO A 260 -9.60 -14.82 -23.78
N LYS A 261 -9.72 -14.30 -25.00
CA LYS A 261 -9.92 -12.86 -25.27
C LYS A 261 -11.22 -12.30 -24.65
N SER A 262 -12.27 -13.12 -24.59
CA SER A 262 -13.57 -12.82 -23.96
C SER A 262 -13.47 -12.58 -22.46
N GLU A 263 -12.74 -13.41 -21.72
CA GLU A 263 -12.59 -13.27 -20.27
C GLU A 263 -11.87 -11.98 -19.89
N ARG A 264 -10.79 -11.68 -20.62
CA ARG A 264 -10.01 -10.43 -20.49
C ARG A 264 -10.87 -9.18 -20.72
N GLN A 265 -11.92 -9.25 -21.54
CA GLN A 265 -12.88 -8.17 -21.75
C GLN A 265 -13.89 -8.04 -20.61
N SER A 266 -14.43 -9.16 -20.09
CA SER A 266 -15.40 -9.14 -18.98
C SER A 266 -14.87 -8.48 -17.69
N LEU A 267 -13.56 -8.59 -17.43
CA LEU A 267 -12.89 -7.91 -16.29
C LEU A 267 -12.56 -6.43 -16.55
N GLN A 268 -12.63 -5.98 -17.81
CA GLN A 268 -12.21 -4.65 -18.27
C GLN A 268 -13.38 -3.74 -18.71
N VAL A 269 -14.60 -3.96 -18.19
CA VAL A 269 -15.76 -3.10 -18.48
C VAL A 269 -15.67 -1.75 -17.76
N VAL A 270 -14.79 -0.91 -18.29
CA VAL A 270 -14.70 0.55 -18.17
C VAL A 270 -14.43 1.06 -19.59
N ARG A 271 -15.05 2.17 -20.01
CA ARG A 271 -14.97 2.65 -21.41
C ARG A 271 -13.51 2.86 -21.88
N LYS A 272 -13.29 2.65 -23.18
CA LYS A 272 -11.98 2.60 -23.87
C LYS A 272 -11.03 3.72 -23.43
N ALA A 273 -9.78 3.36 -23.18
CA ALA A 273 -8.62 4.26 -23.31
C ALA A 273 -7.67 3.69 -24.40
N PRO A 274 -6.88 4.51 -25.11
CA PRO A 274 -6.06 4.03 -26.23
C PRO A 274 -5.00 2.97 -25.86
N ARG A 275 -4.60 2.18 -26.85
CA ARG A 275 -3.49 1.21 -26.74
C ARG A 275 -2.17 1.91 -27.04
N TRP A 276 -1.14 1.65 -26.24
CA TRP A 276 0.26 1.58 -26.70
C TRP A 276 1.04 0.53 -25.87
N LEU A 277 2.28 0.25 -26.27
CA LEU A 277 2.91 -1.07 -26.18
C LEU A 277 3.44 -1.55 -24.81
N HIS A 278 3.76 -2.85 -24.76
CA HIS A 278 4.70 -3.46 -23.81
C HIS A 278 6.14 -3.01 -24.08
N ARG A 279 7.02 -3.04 -23.06
CA ARG A 279 8.21 -3.93 -23.07
C ARG A 279 8.97 -3.99 -21.73
N ASN A 280 9.66 -5.13 -21.57
CA ASN A 280 10.83 -5.42 -20.73
C ASN A 280 10.70 -5.40 -19.19
N SER A 281 11.39 -6.35 -18.54
CA SER A 281 10.96 -6.90 -17.24
C SER A 281 12.00 -6.88 -16.11
N LEU A 282 13.25 -6.44 -16.35
CA LEU A 282 14.35 -6.59 -15.38
C LEU A 282 14.39 -5.49 -14.28
N TRP A 283 13.93 -4.27 -14.56
CA TRP A 283 14.04 -3.13 -13.62
C TRP A 283 13.07 -3.16 -12.42
N ILE A 284 12.12 -4.09 -12.43
CA ILE A 284 11.08 -4.20 -11.40
C ILE A 284 11.67 -4.69 -10.06
N LEU A 285 12.70 -5.54 -10.09
CA LEU A 285 13.24 -6.22 -8.91
C LEU A 285 14.03 -5.30 -7.97
N VAL A 286 14.94 -4.50 -8.52
CA VAL A 286 15.73 -3.53 -7.73
C VAL A 286 14.79 -2.49 -7.14
N SER A 287 13.91 -1.90 -7.95
CA SER A 287 13.00 -0.81 -7.54
C SER A 287 12.01 -1.18 -6.42
N LEU A 288 11.72 -2.46 -6.18
CA LEU A 288 10.79 -2.94 -5.14
C LEU A 288 11.45 -3.19 -3.77
N LEU A 289 12.71 -3.63 -3.75
CA LEU A 289 13.55 -3.61 -2.56
C LEU A 289 13.87 -2.16 -2.14
N TYR A 290 13.77 -1.26 -3.11
CA TYR A 290 14.11 0.14 -2.97
C TYR A 290 12.91 0.99 -2.55
N SER A 291 11.94 1.34 -3.40
CA SER A 291 11.02 2.50 -3.27
C SER A 291 10.16 2.75 -1.99
N ARG A 292 10.25 1.95 -0.91
CA ARG A 292 9.03 1.49 -0.22
C ARG A 292 9.06 1.06 1.29
N LEU A 293 9.75 1.64 2.32
CA LEU A 293 9.95 1.57 3.88
C LEU A 293 10.16 3.03 4.41
N ALA A 294 10.74 3.23 5.62
CA ALA A 294 11.11 4.46 6.39
C ALA A 294 10.03 5.52 6.56
N ILE A 295 9.40 5.85 5.45
CA ILE A 295 8.08 6.40 5.33
C ILE A 295 7.13 5.63 6.26
N LEU A 296 7.20 4.28 6.38
CA LEU A 296 6.83 3.59 7.65
C LEU A 296 8.01 2.95 8.40
N VAL A 297 8.77 3.81 9.06
CA VAL A 297 8.84 3.70 10.52
C VAL A 297 7.97 4.80 11.19
N LYS A 298 7.48 5.82 10.45
CA LYS A 298 6.62 6.89 10.99
C LYS A 298 5.17 6.94 10.51
N LEU A 299 4.85 6.59 9.26
CA LEU A 299 3.50 6.12 8.86
C LEU A 299 3.20 4.71 9.42
N ILE A 300 3.90 4.29 10.48
CA ILE A 300 3.57 3.12 11.31
C ILE A 300 2.52 3.46 12.37
N ARG A 301 2.64 4.62 13.03
CA ARG A 301 2.19 4.70 14.43
C ARG A 301 0.79 5.29 14.62
N ASN A 302 0.43 6.35 13.88
CA ASN A 302 -0.73 7.20 14.21
C ASN A 302 -1.74 7.42 13.03
N GLY A 303 -2.05 6.40 12.23
CA GLY A 303 -3.43 6.23 11.73
C GLY A 303 -3.99 7.01 10.52
N SER A 304 -3.24 7.79 9.74
CA SER A 304 -3.77 8.43 8.49
C SER A 304 -3.25 7.83 7.19
N ILE A 305 -2.03 7.29 7.21
CA ILE A 305 -1.49 6.32 6.24
C ILE A 305 -0.77 5.27 7.11
N ASN A 306 -0.81 3.99 6.71
CA ASN A 306 -0.55 2.91 7.66
C ASN A 306 0.45 1.84 7.15
N LEU A 307 1.27 1.37 8.10
CA LEU A 307 2.05 0.12 8.29
C LEU A 307 2.49 -0.86 7.16
N LEU A 308 2.14 -0.70 5.86
CA LEU A 308 2.91 -1.30 4.76
C LEU A 308 2.97 -0.49 3.44
N SER A 309 2.39 0.73 3.37
CA SER A 309 2.49 1.61 2.18
C SER A 309 3.91 1.64 1.64
N ALA A 310 4.82 1.68 2.58
CA ALA A 310 6.20 1.47 2.35
C ALA A 310 6.92 1.07 3.66
N ARG A 311 7.43 -0.15 4.10
CA ARG A 311 7.74 -1.58 3.65
C ARG A 311 9.26 -2.06 3.35
N LYS A 312 10.02 -1.57 2.34
CA LYS A 312 11.48 -1.60 1.94
C LYS A 312 11.86 -0.30 1.06
N VAL A 313 12.69 0.79 1.27
CA VAL A 313 12.63 2.13 2.03
C VAL A 313 13.77 2.43 2.98
N LEU A 314 13.60 2.38 4.30
CA LEU A 314 14.61 1.88 5.25
C LEU A 314 15.18 0.47 4.86
N ALA A 315 14.88 -0.03 3.65
CA ALA A 315 15.76 -0.88 2.85
C ALA A 315 16.51 -0.08 1.74
N PHE A 316 15.92 0.78 0.90
CA PHE A 316 16.66 1.88 0.18
C PHE A 316 17.72 2.60 1.07
N LEU A 317 17.43 2.73 2.36
CA LEU A 317 18.10 3.47 3.43
C LEU A 317 18.58 2.53 4.55
N LYS A 318 18.79 1.25 4.21
CA LYS A 318 19.74 0.35 4.91
C LYS A 318 20.57 -0.52 3.96
N VAL A 319 20.11 -0.77 2.73
CA VAL A 319 20.77 -1.57 1.70
C VAL A 319 21.71 -0.71 0.85
N THR A 320 21.32 0.49 0.39
CA THR A 320 22.33 1.45 -0.12
C THR A 320 22.99 2.21 1.02
N PHE A 321 22.25 2.56 2.08
CA PHE A 321 22.83 3.32 3.20
C PHE A 321 23.81 2.50 4.05
N GLY A 322 23.47 1.26 4.43
CA GLY A 322 24.38 0.39 5.17
C GLY A 322 25.61 -0.01 4.35
N SER A 323 25.44 -0.22 3.04
CA SER A 323 26.57 -0.47 2.12
C SER A 323 27.47 0.76 1.92
N PHE A 324 26.95 1.98 2.07
CA PHE A 324 27.77 3.20 2.04
C PHE A 324 28.44 3.52 3.37
N LEU A 325 27.74 3.35 4.50
CA LEU A 325 28.28 3.63 5.83
C LEU A 325 29.45 2.70 6.23
N HIS A 326 29.52 1.49 5.67
CA HIS A 326 30.65 0.58 5.83
C HIS A 326 31.64 0.62 4.65
N SER A 327 31.56 1.67 3.81
CA SER A 327 32.53 1.96 2.76
C SER A 327 33.37 3.18 3.12
N GLN A 328 34.51 3.35 2.45
CA GLN A 328 35.35 4.56 2.53
C GLN A 328 34.62 5.89 2.24
N TYR A 329 33.39 5.85 1.71
CA TYR A 329 32.57 7.03 1.40
C TYR A 329 31.49 7.34 2.46
N GLY A 330 31.41 6.60 3.56
CA GLY A 330 30.38 6.75 4.60
C GLY A 330 30.34 8.13 5.26
N GLY A 331 31.48 8.84 5.33
CA GLY A 331 31.56 10.21 5.88
C GLY A 331 30.90 11.26 4.98
N LEU A 332 31.20 11.26 3.66
CA LEU A 332 30.60 12.19 2.69
C LEU A 332 29.06 12.12 2.72
N PHE A 333 28.55 10.92 2.93
CA PHE A 333 27.14 10.59 2.91
C PHE A 333 26.33 11.19 4.07
N LEU A 334 26.95 11.32 5.25
CA LEU A 334 26.35 12.01 6.39
C LEU A 334 26.52 13.54 6.27
N LEU A 335 27.67 14.01 5.79
CA LEU A 335 27.91 15.44 5.49
C LEU A 335 26.88 16.00 4.48
N PHE A 336 26.50 15.23 3.46
CA PHE A 336 25.48 15.63 2.50
C PHE A 336 24.08 15.79 3.09
N GLY A 337 23.78 15.12 4.22
CA GLY A 337 22.52 15.32 4.94
C GLY A 337 22.40 16.74 5.51
N CYS A 338 23.49 17.28 6.06
CA CYS A 338 23.55 18.66 6.52
C CYS A 338 23.43 19.65 5.36
N GLN A 339 24.16 19.41 4.26
CA GLN A 339 24.14 20.27 3.08
C GLN A 339 22.75 20.35 2.43
N LEU A 340 21.98 19.25 2.40
CA LEU A 340 20.64 19.31 1.81
C LEU A 340 19.65 20.13 2.66
N SER A 341 19.83 20.23 3.98
CA SER A 341 19.01 21.14 4.80
C SER A 341 19.26 22.63 4.43
N ALA A 342 20.44 22.96 3.89
CA ALA A 342 20.71 24.28 3.33
C ALA A 342 20.04 24.45 1.96
N VAL A 343 20.10 23.43 1.09
CA VAL A 343 19.39 23.42 -0.21
C VAL A 343 17.88 23.58 -0.02
N GLU A 344 17.29 22.87 0.95
CA GLU A 344 15.91 23.03 1.40
C GLU A 344 15.59 24.48 1.73
N TYR A 345 16.35 25.07 2.66
CA TYR A 345 16.15 26.47 3.09
C TYR A 345 16.29 27.45 1.92
N THR A 346 17.29 27.28 1.06
CA THR A 346 17.55 28.13 -0.11
C THR A 346 16.42 28.04 -1.14
N LEU A 347 15.98 26.83 -1.50
CA LEU A 347 14.87 26.65 -2.43
C LEU A 347 13.57 27.21 -1.86
N HIS A 348 13.28 26.94 -0.58
CA HIS A 348 12.05 27.43 0.04
C HIS A 348 12.03 28.96 0.13
N ARG A 349 13.12 29.59 0.61
CA ARG A 349 13.21 31.06 0.74
C ARG A 349 13.25 31.80 -0.59
N PHE A 350 14.00 31.32 -1.59
CA PHE A 350 14.31 32.10 -2.80
C PHE A 350 13.59 31.64 -4.07
N LEU A 351 13.20 30.37 -4.18
CA LEU A 351 12.48 29.84 -5.36
C LEU A 351 10.99 29.65 -5.08
N PHE A 352 10.62 29.09 -3.93
CA PHE A 352 9.22 28.79 -3.61
C PHE A 352 8.44 30.03 -3.14
N HIS A 353 9.10 31.01 -2.52
CA HIS A 353 8.54 32.34 -2.19
C HIS A 353 9.00 33.44 -3.17
N ILE A 354 9.33 33.09 -4.41
CA ILE A 354 9.77 34.06 -5.43
C ILE A 354 8.64 35.04 -5.80
N LYS A 355 8.93 36.35 -5.73
CA LYS A 355 7.97 37.40 -6.10
C LYS A 355 7.90 37.56 -7.61
N THR A 356 6.81 37.11 -8.22
CA THR A 356 6.54 37.22 -9.65
C THR A 356 5.48 38.29 -9.97
N LYS A 357 5.49 38.80 -11.21
CA LYS A 357 4.50 39.77 -11.73
C LYS A 357 3.83 39.34 -13.04
N SER A 358 4.49 38.50 -13.85
CA SER A 358 3.97 38.05 -15.15
C SER A 358 3.05 36.83 -15.02
N TYR A 359 2.12 36.65 -15.96
CA TYR A 359 1.18 35.50 -15.96
C TYR A 359 1.89 34.14 -15.81
N TRP A 360 2.94 33.89 -16.60
CA TRP A 360 3.70 32.64 -16.55
C TRP A 360 4.54 32.52 -15.29
N GLY A 361 5.10 33.62 -14.76
CA GLY A 361 5.79 33.61 -13.47
C GLY A 361 4.85 33.30 -12.30
N ASN A 362 3.66 33.90 -12.29
CA ASN A 362 2.62 33.66 -11.28
C ASN A 362 2.12 32.21 -11.37
N THR A 363 1.93 31.69 -12.59
CA THR A 363 1.54 30.29 -12.84
C THR A 363 2.61 29.31 -12.36
N MET A 364 3.89 29.57 -12.65
CA MET A 364 5.00 28.72 -12.20
C MET A 364 5.13 28.74 -10.67
N HIS A 365 5.13 29.92 -10.04
CA HIS A 365 5.13 30.07 -8.58
C HIS A 365 3.95 29.33 -7.92
N TYR A 366 2.74 29.45 -8.49
CA TYR A 366 1.56 28.73 -8.01
C TYR A 366 1.72 27.20 -8.11
N LEU A 367 2.28 26.69 -9.21
CA LEU A 367 2.52 25.25 -9.39
C LEU A 367 3.67 24.70 -8.53
N LEU A 368 4.69 25.52 -8.23
CA LEU A 368 5.81 25.13 -7.38
C LEU A 368 5.44 25.13 -5.88
N HIS A 369 4.71 26.14 -5.42
CA HIS A 369 4.42 26.30 -3.98
C HIS A 369 3.15 27.08 -3.65
N GLY A 370 2.76 28.10 -4.44
CA GLY A 370 1.62 28.96 -4.12
C GLY A 370 0.27 28.23 -4.00
N CYS A 371 0.07 27.12 -4.72
CA CYS A 371 -1.10 26.25 -4.58
C CYS A 371 -1.17 25.58 -3.20
N HIS A 372 -0.01 25.19 -2.64
CA HIS A 372 0.06 24.64 -1.29
C HIS A 372 -0.25 25.72 -0.23
N HIS A 373 0.32 26.93 -0.34
CA HIS A 373 -0.05 28.04 0.55
C HIS A 373 -1.53 28.43 0.45
N LYS A 374 -2.15 28.33 -0.73
CA LYS A 374 -3.58 28.61 -0.90
C LYS A 374 -4.49 27.50 -0.37
N HIS A 375 -4.00 26.25 -0.34
CA HIS A 375 -4.74 25.06 0.08
C HIS A 375 -3.90 24.15 1.00
N PRO A 376 -3.46 24.62 2.19
CA PRO A 376 -2.46 23.93 3.00
C PRO A 376 -2.91 22.57 3.55
N MET A 377 -4.22 22.32 3.61
CA MET A 377 -4.80 21.05 4.05
C MET A 377 -5.29 20.16 2.89
N ASP A 378 -4.98 20.50 1.63
CA ASP A 378 -5.14 19.57 0.50
C ASP A 378 -3.95 18.60 0.47
N GLY A 379 -4.12 17.44 1.12
CA GLY A 379 -3.14 16.37 1.16
C GLY A 379 -2.77 15.75 -0.20
N LEU A 380 -3.42 16.13 -1.31
CA LEU A 380 -3.05 15.74 -2.67
C LEU A 380 -2.21 16.81 -3.39
N ARG A 381 -1.96 17.98 -2.78
CA ARG A 381 -1.22 19.12 -3.37
C ARG A 381 -0.09 19.68 -2.49
N LEU A 382 0.35 18.92 -1.50
CA LEU A 382 1.45 19.32 -0.59
C LEU A 382 2.82 18.82 -1.05
N VAL A 383 2.98 17.51 -1.26
CA VAL A 383 4.27 16.90 -1.64
C VAL A 383 4.59 17.17 -3.11
N PHE A 384 5.87 17.33 -3.45
CA PHE A 384 6.25 17.70 -4.80
C PHE A 384 5.93 16.54 -5.78
N PRO A 385 5.25 16.78 -6.92
CA PRO A 385 4.82 15.69 -7.80
C PRO A 385 6.01 14.92 -8.39
N PRO A 386 6.11 13.58 -8.23
CA PRO A 386 7.28 12.82 -8.67
C PRO A 386 7.65 12.96 -10.16
N ALA A 387 6.70 13.32 -11.02
CA ALA A 387 6.96 13.63 -12.42
C ALA A 387 7.67 14.98 -12.62
N ALA A 388 7.38 15.98 -11.79
CA ALA A 388 8.11 17.24 -11.76
C ALA A 388 9.48 17.04 -11.09
N THR A 389 9.56 16.27 -10.00
CA THR A 389 10.84 15.85 -9.39
C THR A 389 11.75 15.20 -10.43
N ALA A 390 11.23 14.27 -11.25
CA ALA A 390 12.00 13.57 -12.29
C ALA A 390 12.59 14.48 -13.38
N ILE A 391 12.02 15.67 -13.59
CA ILE A 391 12.59 16.70 -14.49
C ILE A 391 13.65 17.52 -13.73
N LEU A 392 13.33 17.98 -12.52
CA LEU A 392 14.23 18.84 -11.74
C LEU A 392 15.51 18.14 -11.24
N ILE A 393 15.53 16.81 -11.09
CA ILE A 393 16.75 16.09 -10.70
C ILE A 393 17.87 16.12 -11.76
N VAL A 394 17.57 16.43 -13.03
CA VAL A 394 18.55 16.45 -14.12
C VAL A 394 19.63 17.53 -13.91
N PRO A 395 19.30 18.82 -13.67
CA PRO A 395 20.30 19.83 -13.32
C PRO A 395 21.04 19.50 -12.02
N PHE A 396 20.39 18.93 -10.99
CA PHE A 396 21.10 18.52 -9.76
C PHE A 396 22.13 17.40 -10.01
N TRP A 397 21.80 16.38 -10.81
CA TRP A 397 22.75 15.34 -11.23
C TRP A 397 23.93 15.93 -12.01
N ASN A 398 23.67 16.89 -12.90
CA ASN A 398 24.74 17.57 -13.65
C ASN A 398 25.62 18.44 -12.75
N LEU A 399 25.04 19.19 -11.82
CA LEU A 399 25.78 19.99 -10.83
C LEU A 399 26.66 19.12 -9.92
N ILE A 400 26.15 17.98 -9.44
CA ILE A 400 26.93 17.07 -8.59
C ILE A 400 28.17 16.54 -9.32
N LYS A 401 28.08 16.20 -10.60
CA LYS A 401 29.24 15.77 -11.42
C LYS A 401 30.32 16.84 -11.59
N LEU A 402 30.03 18.12 -11.36
CA LEU A 402 31.04 19.20 -11.40
C LEU A 402 31.84 19.28 -10.10
N CYS A 403 31.33 18.72 -9.00
CA CYS A 403 31.91 18.85 -7.65
C CYS A 403 32.24 17.50 -7.00
N ALA A 404 31.93 16.37 -7.65
CA ALA A 404 32.13 15.02 -7.13
C ALA A 404 32.75 14.10 -8.18
N THR A 405 33.63 13.20 -7.75
CA THR A 405 34.26 12.19 -8.61
C THR A 405 33.22 11.22 -9.21
N PRO A 406 33.55 10.47 -10.29
CA PRO A 406 32.66 9.43 -10.80
C PRO A 406 32.30 8.34 -9.77
N SER A 407 33.18 8.04 -8.81
CA SER A 407 32.92 7.09 -7.72
C SER A 407 32.02 7.63 -6.61
N SER A 408 32.11 8.93 -6.31
CA SER A 408 31.32 9.57 -5.25
C SER A 408 30.00 10.19 -5.74
N THR A 409 29.88 10.55 -7.02
CA THR A 409 28.66 11.11 -7.63
C THR A 409 27.39 10.30 -7.32
N PRO A 410 27.36 8.94 -7.45
CA PRO A 410 26.18 8.15 -7.11
C PRO A 410 25.85 8.17 -5.61
N ALA A 411 26.86 8.26 -4.75
CA ALA A 411 26.71 8.36 -3.29
C ALA A 411 26.03 9.68 -2.90
N VAL A 412 26.57 10.77 -3.44
CA VAL A 412 26.12 12.15 -3.21
C VAL A 412 24.69 12.33 -3.70
N PHE A 413 24.39 11.89 -4.92
CA PHE A 413 23.04 11.95 -5.47
C PHE A 413 22.05 11.06 -4.70
N GLY A 414 22.46 9.86 -4.28
CA GLY A 414 21.66 8.97 -3.44
C GLY A 414 21.35 9.56 -2.05
N GLY A 415 22.31 10.27 -1.44
CA GLY A 415 22.13 11.01 -0.19
C GLY A 415 21.18 12.21 -0.35
N GLY A 416 21.34 12.99 -1.41
CA GLY A 416 20.44 14.10 -1.73
C GLY A 416 18.99 13.64 -2.00
N LEU A 417 18.82 12.53 -2.73
CA LEU A 417 17.50 11.94 -2.97
C LEU A 417 16.86 11.36 -1.69
N LEU A 418 17.64 10.88 -0.71
CA LEU A 418 17.08 10.63 0.63
C LEU A 418 16.56 11.94 1.21
N GLY A 419 17.41 12.95 1.37
CA GLY A 419 17.07 14.12 2.17
C GLY A 419 15.81 14.83 1.63
N TYR A 420 15.63 14.86 0.31
CA TYR A 420 14.40 15.33 -0.33
C TYR A 420 13.16 14.50 0.06
N VAL A 421 13.26 13.17 0.08
CA VAL A 421 12.18 12.29 0.54
C VAL A 421 11.93 12.44 2.06
N MET A 422 12.96 12.71 2.86
CA MET A 422 12.80 13.07 4.28
C MET A 422 12.09 14.42 4.45
N TYR A 423 12.42 15.41 3.64
CA TYR A 423 11.78 16.72 3.58
C TYR A 423 10.29 16.60 3.26
N ASP A 424 9.91 16.03 2.10
CA ASP A 424 8.51 15.96 1.65
C ASP A 424 7.62 15.17 2.63
N VAL A 425 8.17 14.11 3.23
CA VAL A 425 7.45 13.29 4.22
C VAL A 425 7.36 13.98 5.58
N THR A 426 8.36 14.78 5.97
CA THR A 426 8.29 15.63 7.16
C THR A 426 7.24 16.72 6.94
N HIS A 427 7.33 17.46 5.84
CA HIS A 427 6.40 18.51 5.41
C HIS A 427 4.94 18.01 5.45
N TYR A 428 4.67 16.86 4.82
CA TYR A 428 3.34 16.25 4.83
C TYR A 428 2.84 15.92 6.24
N TYR A 429 3.72 15.41 7.10
CA TYR A 429 3.43 15.07 8.48
C TYR A 429 3.23 16.31 9.38
N LEU A 430 3.88 17.45 9.09
CA LEU A 430 3.62 18.70 9.81
C LEU A 430 2.19 19.20 9.56
N HIS A 431 1.65 19.06 8.33
CA HIS A 431 0.25 19.39 8.05
C HIS A 431 -0.72 18.34 8.57
N HIS A 432 -0.63 17.10 8.04
CA HIS A 432 -1.66 16.08 8.19
C HIS A 432 -1.44 15.13 9.37
N GLY A 433 -0.25 15.12 9.95
CA GLY A 433 0.07 14.28 11.10
C GLY A 433 -0.38 14.88 12.43
N GLN A 434 -0.64 14.00 13.41
CA GLN A 434 -0.80 14.35 14.81
C GLN A 434 0.47 13.92 15.58
N PRO A 435 1.47 14.83 15.73
CA PRO A 435 2.71 14.55 16.45
C PRO A 435 2.50 14.52 17.97
N SER A 436 2.82 13.40 18.59
CA SER A 436 2.70 13.21 20.04
C SER A 436 3.95 13.60 20.85
N SER A 437 5.13 13.69 20.22
CA SER A 437 6.38 14.10 20.87
C SER A 437 6.78 15.53 20.50
N ASP A 438 7.53 16.20 21.37
CA ASP A 438 7.58 17.66 21.37
C ASP A 438 8.44 18.27 20.28
N ILE A 439 9.47 17.56 19.78
CA ILE A 439 10.27 18.01 18.63
C ILE A 439 9.37 18.20 17.39
N PRO A 440 8.66 17.17 16.87
CA PRO A 440 7.74 17.36 15.75
C PRO A 440 6.49 18.18 16.11
N ARG A 441 6.06 18.23 17.38
CA ARG A 441 4.98 19.14 17.83
C ARG A 441 5.37 20.61 17.67
N ASN A 442 6.59 20.97 18.06
CA ASN A 442 7.12 22.32 17.95
C ASN A 442 7.48 22.67 16.52
N LEU A 443 8.03 21.73 15.74
CA LEU A 443 8.25 21.90 14.30
C LEU A 443 6.91 22.08 13.53
N LYS A 444 5.83 21.41 13.96
CA LYS A 444 4.47 21.65 13.44
C LYS A 444 3.97 23.06 13.80
N LYS A 445 4.04 23.48 15.07
CA LYS A 445 3.67 24.85 15.48
C LYS A 445 4.43 25.91 14.68
N TYR A 446 5.74 25.71 14.50
CA TYR A 446 6.64 26.56 13.74
C TYR A 446 6.21 26.72 12.28
N HIS A 447 6.00 25.59 11.58
CA HIS A 447 5.62 25.62 10.18
C HIS A 447 4.18 26.09 9.94
N LEU A 448 3.25 25.80 10.85
CA LEU A 448 1.90 26.37 10.77
C LEU A 448 1.89 27.88 11.05
N ASN A 449 2.81 28.42 11.86
CA ASN A 449 3.00 29.87 11.99
C ASN A 449 3.53 30.50 10.69
N HIS A 450 4.36 29.80 9.90
CA HIS A 450 4.77 30.25 8.58
C HIS A 450 3.55 30.39 7.65
N HIS A 451 2.73 29.34 7.51
CA HIS A 451 1.52 29.37 6.67
C HIS A 451 0.48 30.42 7.10
N PHE A 452 0.15 30.46 8.40
CA PHE A 452 -1.05 31.16 8.89
C PHE A 452 -0.78 32.48 9.66
N ARG A 453 0.48 32.89 9.86
CA ARG A 453 0.81 34.18 10.50
C ARG A 453 1.89 34.97 9.75
N ILE A 454 3.03 34.37 9.42
CA ILE A 454 4.22 35.09 8.93
C ILE A 454 4.90 34.32 7.79
N GLN A 455 4.41 34.50 6.55
CA GLN A 455 4.90 33.77 5.38
C GLN A 455 6.31 34.21 4.91
N ASN A 456 6.83 35.35 5.38
CA ASN A 456 8.19 35.82 5.09
C ASN A 456 9.25 35.39 6.13
N LYS A 457 8.90 34.46 7.04
CA LYS A 457 9.79 33.88 8.07
C LYS A 457 9.50 32.38 8.23
N GLY A 458 10.48 31.59 8.68
CA GLY A 458 10.31 30.17 9.01
C GLY A 458 10.39 29.21 7.83
N PHE A 459 11.46 29.30 7.03
CA PHE A 459 11.62 28.54 5.78
C PHE A 459 12.17 27.10 5.98
N GLY A 460 12.76 26.77 7.12
CA GLY A 460 13.25 25.42 7.42
C GLY A 460 12.13 24.46 7.85
N ILE A 461 11.87 23.43 7.05
CA ILE A 461 10.81 22.42 7.26
C ILE A 461 11.31 21.23 8.07
N THR A 462 12.56 20.79 7.86
CA THR A 462 13.19 19.70 8.62
C THR A 462 13.82 20.19 9.92
N SER A 463 14.31 21.43 9.96
CA SER A 463 14.80 22.11 11.18
C SER A 463 14.81 23.63 11.03
N SER A 464 14.72 24.36 12.14
CA SER A 464 14.85 25.82 12.18
C SER A 464 16.30 26.33 12.27
N LEU A 465 17.30 25.49 11.91
CA LEU A 465 18.72 25.82 11.99
C LEU A 465 19.08 27.05 11.16
N TRP A 466 18.72 27.03 9.88
CA TRP A 466 19.05 28.10 8.93
C TRP A 466 18.25 29.38 9.18
N ASP A 467 17.03 29.29 9.71
CA ASP A 467 16.26 30.46 10.13
C ASP A 467 16.85 31.18 11.34
N ARG A 468 17.60 30.47 12.21
CA ARG A 468 18.43 31.13 13.24
C ARG A 468 19.66 31.78 12.60
N ALA A 469 20.40 31.03 11.77
CA ALA A 469 21.63 31.50 11.14
C ALA A 469 21.43 32.74 10.25
N PHE A 470 20.29 32.85 9.57
CA PHE A 470 19.97 33.94 8.65
C PHE A 470 18.86 34.89 9.15
N GLY A 471 18.53 34.86 10.45
CA GLY A 471 17.61 35.81 11.08
C GLY A 471 16.13 35.72 10.65
N THR A 472 15.72 34.67 9.94
CA THR A 472 14.34 34.47 9.45
C THR A 472 13.45 33.68 10.41
N LEU A 473 13.84 33.50 11.68
CA LEU A 473 13.04 32.83 12.69
C LEU A 473 11.75 33.64 13.03
N PRO A 474 10.55 33.03 13.01
CA PRO A 474 9.32 33.71 13.45
C PRO A 474 9.37 34.05 14.96
N PRO A 475 9.00 35.29 15.38
CA PRO A 475 8.96 35.68 16.80
C PRO A 475 7.89 34.91 17.60
N SER A 476 8.01 34.93 18.93
CA SER A 476 6.96 34.43 19.84
C SER A 476 5.71 35.32 19.76
N ARG A 477 4.57 34.84 20.28
CA ARG A 477 3.33 35.65 20.40
C ARG A 477 3.39 36.67 21.55
N THR A 478 4.35 36.56 22.46
CA THR A 478 4.61 37.56 23.50
C THR A 478 5.36 38.75 22.91
N ALA A 479 6.47 38.51 22.19
CA ALA A 479 7.30 39.56 21.58
C ALA A 479 6.64 40.31 20.39
N GLU A 480 5.34 40.09 20.15
CA GLU A 480 4.49 40.87 19.21
C GLU A 480 3.42 41.71 19.95
N ARG A 481 3.45 41.74 21.29
CA ARG A 481 2.61 42.60 22.15
C ARG A 481 3.40 43.73 22.80
N ASP A 482 4.71 43.58 22.82
CA ASP A 482 5.67 44.48 23.48
C ASP A 482 6.41 45.36 22.43
N THR A 483 5.84 45.47 21.22
CA THR A 483 6.34 46.20 20.03
C THR A 483 5.18 46.76 19.21
#